data_AF-A0A9D2P9V9-F1
#
_entry.id   AF-A0A9D2P9V9-F1
#
_cell.length_a   1.000
_cell.length_b   1.000
_cell.length_c   1.000
_cell.angle_alpha   90.00
_cell.angle_beta   90.00
_cell.angle_gamma   90.00
#
_symmetry.space_group_name_H-M   'P 1'
#
loop_
_entity.id
_entity.type
_entity.pdbx_description
1 polymer ?
#
loop_
_entity_poly.entity_id
_entity_poly.type
_entity_poly.pdbx_seq_one_letter_code
_entity_poly.pdbx_strand_id
1 'polypeptide(L)' 'MGFVTTLTLIFLVLKALGLIAWSWVWVLCPLWLAALLAGVAFLLILVTGRIKTGKW' A
#
# COMPACT_ATOMS: atom_id res chain seq x y z
N MET A 1 -0.51 -1.75 17.62
CA MET A 1 -0.39 -0.67 16.61
C MET A 1 0.65 -1.09 15.58
N GLY A 2 0.30 -1.13 14.30
CA GLY A 2 1.23 -1.56 13.25
C GLY A 2 2.24 -0.46 12.94
N PHE A 3 3.48 -0.83 12.61
CA PHE A 3 4.53 0.13 12.22
C PHE A 3 4.06 1.06 11.09
N VAL A 4 3.34 0.51 10.11
CA VAL A 4 2.76 1.24 8.99
C VAL A 4 1.82 2.35 9.47
N THR A 5 0.88 2.05 10.37
CA THR A 5 -0.09 3.05 10.87
C THR A 5 0.57 4.22 11.60
N THR A 6 1.62 3.96 12.38
CA THR A 6 2.38 5.02 13.06
C THR A 6 3.11 5.90 12.05
N LEU A 7 3.72 5.30 11.02
CA LEU A 7 4.43 6.03 9.97
C LEU A 7 3.46 6.91 9.16
N THR A 8 2.27 6.39 8.81
CA THR A 8 1.25 7.17 8.09
C THR A 8 0.78 8.36 8.92
N LEU A 9 0.57 8.19 10.23
CA LEU A 9 0.18 9.28 11.12
C LEU A 9 1.28 10.36 11.23
N ILE A 10 2.55 9.97 11.34
CA ILE A 10 3.67 10.93 11.40
C ILE A 10 3.72 11.77 10.11
N PHE A 11 3.66 11.14 8.94
CA PHE A 11 3.63 11.86 7.66
C PHE A 11 2.41 12.76 7.52
N LEU A 12 1.24 12.31 7.98
CA LEU A 12 -0.01 13.08 7.98
C LEU A 12 0.12 14.35 8.86
N VAL A 13 0.68 14.20 10.06
CA VAL A 13 0.89 15.31 11.00
C VAL A 13 1.92 16.30 10.46
N LEU A 14 3.07 15.85 9.94
CA LEU A 14 4.06 16.76 9.32
C LEU A 14 3.47 17.53 8.14
N LYS A 15 2.59 16.91 7.34
CA LYS A 15 1.90 17.60 6.24
C LYS A 15 0.91 18.63 6.75
N ALA A 16 0.15 18.31 7.80
CA ALA A 16 -0.80 19.23 8.42
C ALA A 16 -0.12 20.46 9.05
N LEU A 17 1.09 20.29 9.58
CA LEU A 17 1.94 21.39 10.06
C LEU A 17 2.58 22.22 8.94
N GLY A 18 2.39 21.87 7.67
CA GLY A 18 2.94 22.63 6.53
C GLY A 18 4.46 22.55 6.39
N LEU A 19 5.13 21.67 7.14
CA LEU A 19 6.58 21.46 7.09
C LEU A 19 7.05 20.79 5.79
N ILE A 20 6.12 20.21 5.01
CA ILE A 20 6.40 19.46 3.78
C ILE A 20 5.46 19.93 2.66
N ALA A 21 6.01 20.50 1.59
CA ALA A 21 5.27 20.95 0.40
C ALA A 21 4.83 19.81 -0.55
N TRP A 22 5.18 18.57 -0.23
CA TRP A 22 5.00 17.42 -1.11
C TRP A 22 3.53 17.08 -1.37
N SER A 23 3.18 16.43 -2.48
CA SER A 23 1.78 16.10 -2.80
C SER A 23 1.17 15.15 -1.77
N TRP A 24 -0.13 15.29 -1.50
CA TRP A 24 -0.90 14.38 -0.63
C TRP A 24 -0.78 12.92 -1.08
N VAL A 25 -0.53 12.72 -2.37
CA VAL A 25 -0.30 11.41 -2.96
C VAL A 25 0.90 10.69 -2.31
N TRP A 26 1.95 11.46 -2.02
CA TRP A 26 3.19 10.92 -1.47
C TRP A 26 3.18 10.74 0.05
N VAL A 27 2.41 11.56 0.78
CA VAL A 27 2.21 11.43 2.24
C VAL A 27 1.64 10.06 2.60
N LEU A 28 0.91 9.49 1.66
CA LEU A 28 0.00 8.39 1.87
C LEU A 28 0.56 7.12 1.16
N CYS A 29 1.72 7.25 0.48
CA CYS A 29 2.56 6.18 -0.06
C CYS A 29 2.61 4.90 0.79
N PRO A 30 2.82 4.94 2.13
CA PRO A 30 2.89 3.72 2.94
C PRO A 30 1.62 2.87 2.84
N LEU A 31 0.46 3.53 2.75
CA LEU A 31 -0.84 2.87 2.67
C LEU A 31 -1.09 2.31 1.26
N TRP A 32 -0.67 3.03 0.22
CA TRP A 32 -1.00 2.68 -1.17
C TRP A 32 -0.05 1.64 -1.68
N LEU A 33 1.25 1.74 -1.34
CA LEU A 33 2.20 0.68 -1.61
C LEU A 33 1.76 -0.63 -0.96
N ALA A 34 1.28 -0.57 0.29
CA ALA A 34 0.75 -1.75 0.96
C ALA A 34 -0.48 -2.32 0.24
N ALA A 35 -1.42 -1.46 -0.18
CA ALA A 35 -2.60 -1.89 -0.95
C ALA A 35 -2.23 -2.46 -2.32
N LEU A 36 -1.26 -1.86 -3.02
CA LEU A 36 -0.80 -2.27 -4.34
C LEU A 36 -0.06 -3.61 -4.24
N LEU A 37 0.81 -3.77 -3.23
CA LEU A 37 1.49 -5.03 -2.95
C LEU A 37 0.49 -6.15 -2.62
N ALA A 38 -0.51 -5.87 -1.78
CA ALA A 38 -1.58 -6.81 -1.47
C ALA A 38 -2.40 -7.17 -2.72
N GLY A 39 -2.73 -6.20 -3.56
CA GLY A 39 -3.44 -6.41 -4.82
C GLY A 39 -2.66 -7.27 -5.81
N VAL A 40 -1.36 -7.04 -5.97
CA VAL A 40 -0.48 -7.86 -6.81
C VAL A 40 -0.37 -9.28 -6.26
N ALA A 41 -0.19 -9.44 -4.94
CA ALA A 41 -0.15 -10.76 -4.32
C ALA A 41 -1.46 -11.51 -4.53
N PHE A 42 -2.60 -10.84 -4.39
CA PHE A 42 -3.92 -11.42 -4.63
C PHE A 42 -4.12 -11.84 -6.09
N LEU A 43 -3.70 -11.01 -7.05
CA LEU A 43 -3.73 -11.35 -8.48
C LEU A 43 -2.83 -12.55 -8.78
N LEU A 44 -1.62 -12.60 -8.20
CA LEU A 44 -0.73 -13.75 -8.37
C LEU A 44 -1.34 -15.04 -7.82
N ILE A 45 -2.00 -15.00 -6.66
CA ILE A 45 -2.70 -16.15 -6.09
C ILE A 45 -3.87 -16.59 -6.99
N LEU A 46 -4.66 -15.64 -7.50
CA LEU A 46 -5.73 -15.95 -8.44
C LEU A 46 -5.20 -16.56 -9.74
N VAL A 47 -4.16 -15.98 -10.33
CA VAL A 47 -3.54 -16.48 -11.57
C VAL A 47 -2.94 -17.87 -11.34
N THR A 48 -2.15 -18.06 -10.28
CA THR A 48 -1.56 -19.37 -9.95
C THR A 48 -2.61 -20.42 -9.60
N GLY A 49 -3.68 -20.05 -8.90
CA GLY A 49 -4.82 -20.93 -8.64
C GLY A 49 -5.59 -21.31 -9.90
N ARG A 50 -5.79 -20.36 -10.83
CA ARG A 50 -6.41 -20.61 -12.14
C ARG A 50 -5.53 -21.49 -13.03
N ILE A 51 -4.21 -21.33 -12.98
CA ILE A 51 -3.26 -22.20 -13.68
C ILE A 51 -3.32 -23.63 -13.13
N LYS A 52 -3.38 -23.82 -11.80
CA LYS A 52 -3.43 -25.17 -11.20
C LYS A 52 -4.75 -25.93 -11.47
N THR A 53 -5.86 -25.23 -11.68
CA THR A 53 -7.16 -25.88 -11.95
C THR A 53 -7.38 -26.19 -13.45
N GLY A 54 -6.56 -25.59 -14.32
CA GLY A 54 -6.51 -25.92 -15.73
C GLY A 54 -5.60 -27.11 -15.97
N LYS A 55 -6.16 -28.33 -15.88
CA LYS A 55 -5.70 -29.48 -16.67
C LYS A 55 -5.35 -29.00 -18.08
N TRP A 56 -4.06 -28.93 -18.38
CA TRP A 56 -3.52 -29.10 -19.73
C TRP A 56 -3.14 -30.57 -19.87
#